data_AF-A0A1G7RHQ2-F1
#
_entry.id   AF-A0A1G7RHQ2-F1
#
_cell.length_a   1.000
_cell.length_b   1.000
_cell.length_c   1.000
_cell.angle_alpha   90.00
_cell.angle_beta   90.00
_cell.angle_gamma   90.00
#
_symmetry.space_group_name_H-M   'P 1'
#
loop_
_entity.id
_entity.type
_entity.pdbx_description
1 polymer ?
#
loop_
_entity_poly.entity_id
_entity_poly.type
_entity_poly.pdbx_seq_one_letter_code
_entity_poly.pdbx_strand_id
1 'polypeptide(L)' 'MHCFTKILIDGALTSVWTDYKFYLGEKFSHCGVNPFQLVKGDKGWQIVYLIDTRRKTGCK' A
#
# COMPACT_ATOMS: atom_id res chain seq x y z
N MET A 1 -9.37 9.01 3.57
CA MET A 1 -9.70 7.61 3.89
C MET A 1 -8.92 6.73 2.92
N HIS A 2 -7.89 6.02 3.39
CA HIS A 2 -7.16 5.08 2.53
C HIS A 2 -8.06 3.84 2.37
N CYS A 3 -8.48 3.55 1.14
CA CYS A 3 -9.28 2.37 0.85
C CYS A 3 -8.31 1.21 0.55
N PHE A 4 -8.47 0.08 1.24
CA PHE A 4 -7.81 -1.16 0.84
C PHE A 4 -8.61 -1.75 -0.31
N THR A 5 -7.98 -1.86 -1.48
CA THR A 5 -8.63 -2.36 -2.69
C THR A 5 -8.62 -3.88 -2.75
N LYS A 6 -7.62 -4.51 -2.10
CA LYS A 6 -7.53 -5.97 -1.98
C LYS A 6 -6.70 -6.37 -0.76
N ILE A 7 -7.16 -7.38 -0.05
CA ILE A 7 -6.42 -8.02 1.04
C ILE A 7 -6.41 -9.53 0.75
N LEU A 8 -5.22 -10.11 0.69
CA LEU A 8 -5.03 -11.56 0.56
C LEU A 8 -4.32 -12.05 1.81
N ILE A 9 -4.84 -13.08 2.46
CA ILE A 9 -4.31 -13.62 3.72
C ILE A 9 -4.06 -15.11 3.53
N ASP A 10 -2.86 -15.55 3.87
CA ASP A 10 -2.48 -16.95 3.97
C ASP A 10 -1.70 -17.17 5.28
N GLY A 11 -2.41 -17.68 6.30
CA GLY A 11 -1.86 -17.86 7.64
C GLY A 11 -1.25 -16.57 8.21
N ALA A 12 0.06 -16.61 8.47
CA ALA A 12 0.83 -15.48 9.01
C ALA A 12 1.39 -14.54 7.92
N LEU A 13 1.10 -14.77 6.63
CA LEU A 13 1.50 -13.92 5.52
C LEU A 13 0.27 -13.19 4.95
N THR A 14 0.40 -11.91 4.63
CA THR A 14 -0.65 -11.17 3.92
C THR A 14 -0.09 -10.19 2.90
N SER A 15 -0.82 -10.04 1.80
CA SER A 15 -0.62 -8.98 0.82
C SER A 15 -1.76 -7.97 0.91
N VAL A 16 -1.44 -6.70 1.18
CA VAL A 16 -2.41 -5.60 1.27
C VAL A 16 -2.16 -4.63 0.13
N TRP A 17 -3.18 -4.43 -0.71
CA TRP A 17 -3.15 -3.47 -1.81
C TRP A 17 -3.92 -2.22 -1.43
N THR A 18 -3.27 -1.07 -1.51
CA THR A 18 -3.92 0.23 -1.25
C THR A 18 -3.48 1.28 -2.24
N ASP A 19 -4.42 2.12 -2.65
CA ASP A 19 -4.11 3.29 -3.46
C ASP A 19 -3.42 4.36 -2.60
N TYR A 20 -2.48 5.09 -3.20
CA TYR A 20 -1.83 6.24 -2.57
C TYR A 20 -1.86 7.47 -3.47
N LYS A 21 -1.79 8.65 -2.84
CA LYS A 21 -1.51 9.93 -3.49
C LYS A 21 -0.30 10.55 -2.81
N PHE A 22 0.70 10.93 -3.61
CA PHE A 22 1.93 11.55 -3.12
C PHE A 22 1.91 13.05 -3.42
N TYR A 23 2.20 13.83 -2.37
CA TYR A 23 2.27 15.29 -2.40
C TYR A 23 3.67 15.73 -1.99
N LEU A 24 4.24 16.69 -2.72
CA LEU A 24 5.48 17.36 -2.34
C LEU A 24 5.11 18.70 -1.73
N GLY A 25 5.11 18.77 -0.39
CA GLY A 25 4.43 19.84 0.32
C GLY A 25 2.92 19.76 0.03
N GLU A 26 2.35 20.86 -0.46
CA GLU A 26 0.93 20.91 -0.84
C GLU A 26 0.68 20.51 -2.31
N LYS A 27 1.74 20.37 -3.11
CA LYS A 27 1.61 20.10 -4.55
C LYS A 27 1.44 18.61 -4.81
N PHE A 28 0.32 18.23 -5.42
CA PHE A 28 0.13 16.87 -5.95
C PHE A 28 1.22 16.53 -6.97
N SER A 29 1.86 15.36 -6.81
CA SER A 29 2.95 14.90 -7.67
C SER A 29 2.56 13.69 -8.52
N HIS A 30 2.04 12.64 -7.89
CA HIS A 30 1.65 11.39 -8.55
C HIS A 30 0.82 10.53 -7.60
N CYS A 31 0.20 9.49 -8.13
CA CYS A 31 -0.52 8.48 -7.37
C CYS A 31 -0.06 7.08 -7.77
N GLY A 32 -0.58 6.07 -7.09
CA GLY A 32 -0.28 4.70 -7.43
C GLY A 32 -0.94 3.72 -6.49
N VAL A 33 -0.41 2.50 -6.49
CA VAL A 33 -0.79 1.44 -5.58
C VAL A 33 0.44 0.99 -4.82
N ASN A 34 0.30 0.84 -3.50
CA ASN A 34 1.24 0.18 -2.61
C ASN A 34 0.73 -1.24 -2.33
N PRO A 35 1.33 -2.28 -2.93
CA PRO A 35 1.28 -3.64 -2.39
C PRO A 35 2.29 -3.80 -1.23
N PHE A 36 1.76 -3.95 -0.02
CA PHE A 36 2.54 -4.34 1.16
C PHE A 36 2.50 -5.84 1.34
N GLN A 37 3.65 -6.46 1.65
CA GLN A 37 3.68 -7.78 2.27
C GLN A 37 3.88 -7.61 3.77
N LEU A 38 3.03 -8.27 4.56
CA LEU A 38 3.15 -8.30 6.01
C LEU A 38 3.27 -9.73 6.51
N VAL A 39 4.03 -9.88 7.59
CA VAL A 39 4.13 -11.12 8.35
C VAL A 39 3.61 -10.88 9.77
N LYS A 40 2.82 -11.80 10.31
CA LYS A 40 2.30 -11.76 11.69
C LYS A 40 3.26 -12.48 12.63
N GLY A 41 3.87 -11.75 13.55
CA GLY A 41 4.65 -12.29 14.66
C GLY A 41 4.01 -11.96 16.02
N ASP A 42 4.77 -12.17 17.09
CA ASP A 42 4.29 -11.94 18.48
C ASP A 42 3.88 -10.48 18.74
N LYS A 43 4.46 -9.54 17.99
CA LYS A 43 4.15 -8.10 18.07
C LYS A 43 3.02 -7.66 17.11
N GLY A 44 2.37 -8.61 16.45
CA GLY A 44 1.33 -8.36 15.45
C GLY A 44 1.86 -8.33 14.02
N TRP A 45 1.09 -7.71 13.12
CA TRP A 45 1.43 -7.59 11.71
C TRP A 45 2.55 -6.55 11.49
N GLN A 46 3.58 -6.94 10.75
CA GLN A 46 4.70 -6.06 10.41
C GLN A 46 4.94 -6.09 8.90
N ILE A 47 5.17 -4.92 8.30
CA ILE A 47 5.52 -4.82 6.87
C ILE A 47 6.94 -5.35 6.68
N VAL A 48 7.08 -6.38 5.86
CA VAL A 48 8.38 -6.98 5.51
C VAL A 48 8.84 -6.60 4.10
N TYR A 49 7.92 -6.18 3.23
CA TYR A 49 8.22 -5.71 1.89
C TYR A 49 7.19 -4.69 1.41
N LEU A 50 7.67 -3.71 0.65
CA LEU A 50 6.88 -2.67 0.03
C LEU A 50 7.46 -2.42 -1.36
N ILE A 51 6.60 -2.50 -2.37
CA ILE A 51 6.86 -1.93 -3.69
C ILE A 51 5.68 -1.03 -4.04
N ASP A 52 5.89 -0.09 -4.96
CA ASP A 52 4.84 0.81 -5.42
C ASP A 52 4.80 0.91 -6.94
N THR A 53 3.61 1.20 -7.46
CA THR A 53 3.46 1.68 -8.84
C THR A 53 3.38 3.19 -8.82
N ARG A 54 3.81 3.85 -9.91
CA ARG A 54 3.79 5.31 -10.02
C ARG A 54 3.08 5.77 -11.28
N ARG A 55 2.07 6.62 -11.13
CA ARG A 55 1.22 7.15 -12.21
C ARG A 55 1.04 8.66 -12.06
N LYS A 56 1.18 9.41 -13.16
CA LYS A 56 0.95 10.88 -13.17
C LYS A 56 -0.48 11.27 -13.57
N THR A 57 -1.24 10.32 -14.14
CA THR A 57 -2.61 10.52 -14.63
C THR A 57 -3.50 9.37 -14.17
N GLY A 58 -4.83 9.55 -14.26
CA GLY A 58 -5.79 8.49 -13.91
C GLY A 58 -5.86 8.18 -12.40
N CYS A 59 -5.52 9.16 -11.57
CA CYS A 59 -5.55 9.04 -10.12
C CYS A 59 -6.99 9.09 -9.62
N LYS A 60 -7.44 8.00 -9.00
CA LYS A 60 -8.75 7.88 -8.36
C LYS A 60 -8.63 8.32 -6.91
#